data_AF-A0A2G6D7H1-F1
#
_entry.id   AF-A0A2G6D7H1-F1
#
_cell.length_a   1.000
_cell.length_b   1.000
_cell.length_c   1.000
_cell.angle_alpha   90.00
_cell.angle_beta   90.00
_cell.angle_gamma   90.00
#
_symmetry.space_group_name_H-M   'P 1'
#
loop_
_entity.id
_entity.type
_entity.pdbx_description
1 polymer ?
#
loop_
_entity_poly.entity_id
_entity_poly.type
_entity_poly.pdbx_seq_one_letter_code
_entity_poly.pdbx_strand_id
1 'polypeptide(L)'
;MLTYHITDELGTPRTVTAVSVLDEHQNVKSINPVHKRELPLIDTLAHMQEQDSFSLDFSTYNKYFNRETNKTVNQEAYDNVMMMVDEPHDDSIIPRIIIIATGLLLSLCGLILLVMNLK
;
A
#
# COMPACT_ATOMS: atom_id res chain seq x y z
N MET A 1 -5.93 24.87 0.17
CA MET A 1 -6.59 24.10 -0.92
C MET A 1 -6.58 24.96 -2.16
N LEU A 2 -6.11 24.41 -3.28
CA LEU A 2 -6.00 25.06 -4.58
C LEU A 2 -7.03 24.44 -5.51
N THR A 3 -7.63 25.26 -6.37
CA THR A 3 -8.61 24.82 -7.36
C THR A 3 -8.30 25.51 -8.67
N TYR A 4 -8.05 24.72 -9.70
CA TYR A 4 -7.77 25.19 -11.04
C TYR A 4 -8.99 24.93 -11.92
N HIS A 5 -9.37 25.94 -12.69
CA HIS A 5 -10.41 25.86 -13.72
C HIS A 5 -9.71 25.90 -15.07
N ILE A 6 -9.77 24.80 -15.80
CA ILE A 6 -9.13 24.65 -17.09
C ILE A 6 -10.13 24.16 -18.12
N THR A 7 -9.86 24.46 -19.39
CA THR A 7 -10.64 23.98 -20.53
C THR A 7 -9.81 22.93 -21.24
N ASP A 8 -10.40 21.77 -21.54
CA ASP A 8 -9.72 20.72 -22.28
C ASP A 8 -9.67 21.00 -23.80
N GLU A 9 -9.03 20.10 -24.54
CA GLU A 9 -8.89 20.16 -26.00
C GLU A 9 -10.21 20.12 -26.76
N LEU A 10 -11.30 19.65 -26.14
CA LEU A 10 -12.64 19.59 -26.70
C LEU A 10 -13.48 20.83 -26.35
N GLY A 11 -12.92 21.78 -25.60
CA GLY A 11 -13.63 22.96 -25.12
C GLY A 11 -14.47 22.70 -23.86
N THR A 12 -14.29 21.55 -23.21
CA THR A 12 -15.06 21.20 -22.01
C THR A 12 -14.39 21.79 -20.77
N PRO A 13 -15.13 22.56 -19.94
CA PRO A 13 -14.60 23.06 -18.68
C PRO A 13 -14.43 21.92 -17.68
N ARG A 14 -13.29 21.90 -17.00
CA ARG A 14 -12.92 20.90 -15.99
C ARG A 14 -12.28 21.58 -14.78
N THR A 15 -12.57 21.03 -13.61
CA THR A 15 -12.03 21.51 -12.34
C THR A 15 -11.03 20.49 -11.82
N VAL A 16 -9.84 20.96 -11.45
CA VAL A 16 -8.75 20.15 -10.92
C VAL A 16 -8.40 20.69 -9.54
N THR A 17 -8.26 19.82 -8.56
CA THR A 17 -8.08 20.23 -7.16
C THR A 17 -6.78 19.69 -6.59
N ALA A 18 -6.13 20.52 -5.77
CA ALA A 18 -4.89 20.16 -5.09
C ALA A 18 -4.85 20.69 -3.67
N VAL A 19 -4.08 20.02 -2.82
CA VAL A 19 -3.82 20.43 -1.45
C VAL A 19 -2.39 20.94 -1.36
N SER A 20 -2.24 22.20 -0.98
CA SER A 20 -0.95 22.77 -0.60
C SER A 20 -0.61 22.38 0.84
N VAL A 21 0.62 21.94 1.05
CA VAL A 21 1.22 21.74 2.36
C VAL A 21 2.15 22.93 2.60
N LEU A 22 1.96 23.61 3.73
CA LEU A 22 2.77 24.75 4.12
C LEU A 22 3.93 24.30 5.03
N ASP A 23 5.03 25.05 5.01
CA ASP A 23 6.11 24.91 5.98
C ASP A 23 5.84 25.73 7.26
N GLU A 24 6.80 25.73 8.19
CA GLU A 24 6.74 26.46 9.47
C GLU A 24 6.66 27.98 9.29
N HIS A 25 7.06 28.49 8.13
CA HIS A 25 7.03 29.90 7.77
C HIS A 25 5.80 30.27 6.92
N GLN A 26 4.84 29.35 6.78
CA GLN A 26 3.63 29.48 5.94
C GLN A 26 3.91 29.57 4.43
N ASN A 27 5.10 29.18 3.97
CA ASN A 27 5.39 29.07 2.54
C ASN A 27 4.89 27.73 2.00
N VAL A 28 4.55 27.69 0.71
CA VAL A 28 4.15 26.44 0.05
C VAL A 28 5.37 25.52 -0.07
N LYS A 29 5.35 24.42 0.69
CA LYS A 29 6.37 23.37 0.65
C LYS A 29 6.11 22.36 -0.46
N SER A 30 4.85 21.99 -0.65
CA SER A 30 4.45 21.08 -1.72
C SER A 30 2.99 21.29 -2.10
N ILE A 31 2.66 20.93 -3.34
CA ILE A 31 1.29 20.90 -3.86
C ILE A 31 1.02 19.48 -4.32
N ASN A 32 0.02 18.84 -3.71
CA ASN A 32 -0.33 17.46 -4.00
C ASN A 32 -1.72 17.41 -4.63
N PRO A 33 -1.91 16.71 -5.76
CA PRO A 33 -3.22 16.57 -6.37
C PRO A 33 -4.14 15.75 -5.46
N VAL A 34 -5.44 16.05 -5.46
CA VAL A 34 -6.44 15.20 -4.77
C VAL A 34 -6.52 13.83 -5.46
N HIS A 35 -6.39 13.80 -6.79
CA HIS A 35 -6.34 12.57 -7.56
C HIS A 35 -4.93 12.33 -8.11
N LYS A 36 -4.29 11.21 -7.76
CA LYS A 36 -2.92 10.88 -8.19
C LYS A 36 -2.70 10.99 -9.70
N ARG A 37 -3.71 10.68 -10.53
CA ARG A 37 -3.64 10.82 -12.00
C ARG A 37 -3.42 12.26 -12.47
N GLU A 38 -3.79 13.24 -11.65
CA GLU A 38 -3.69 14.66 -11.95
C GLU A 38 -2.33 15.23 -11.54
N LEU A 39 -1.39 14.39 -11.07
CA LEU A 39 -0.06 14.81 -10.66
C LEU A 39 0.69 15.56 -11.77
N PRO A 40 0.82 15.02 -13.01
CA PRO A 40 1.55 15.73 -14.06
C PRO A 40 0.92 17.10 -14.38
N LEU A 41 -0.41 17.15 -14.31
CA LEU A 41 -1.19 18.32 -14.60
C LEU A 41 -1.04 19.39 -13.52
N ILE A 42 -1.20 19.02 -12.25
CA ILE A 42 -1.03 19.95 -11.12
C ILE A 42 0.40 20.46 -11.04
N ASP A 43 1.38 19.62 -11.32
CA ASP A 43 2.78 20.03 -11.35
C ASP A 43 3.02 21.09 -12.43
N THR A 44 2.44 20.91 -13.61
CA THR A 44 2.52 21.91 -14.68
C THR A 44 1.79 23.20 -14.31
N LEU A 45 0.54 23.10 -13.83
CA LEU A 45 -0.27 24.25 -13.45
C LEU A 45 0.33 25.06 -12.29
N ALA A 46 1.06 24.42 -11.38
CA ALA A 46 1.72 25.11 -10.27
C ALA A 46 2.84 26.07 -10.72
N HIS A 47 3.39 25.87 -11.91
CA HIS A 47 4.49 26.67 -12.46
C HIS A 47 4.05 27.63 -13.58
N MET A 48 2.77 27.58 -13.99
CA MET A 48 2.24 28.38 -15.10
C MET A 48 1.62 29.70 -14.64
N GLN A 49 1.63 30.69 -15.53
CA GLN A 49 0.90 31.96 -15.34
C GLN A 49 -0.51 31.85 -15.94
N GLU A 50 -1.44 32.68 -15.43
CA GLU A 50 -2.80 32.74 -15.96
C GLU A 50 -2.78 33.14 -17.45
N GLN A 51 -3.62 32.47 -18.27
CA GLN A 51 -3.82 32.65 -19.72
C GLN A 51 -2.88 31.87 -20.66
N ASP A 52 -1.93 31.10 -20.13
CA ASP A 52 -1.10 30.25 -20.98
C ASP A 52 -1.81 28.95 -21.36
N SER A 53 -1.77 28.61 -22.66
CA SER A 53 -2.13 27.29 -23.17
C SER A 53 -0.93 26.35 -23.10
N PHE A 54 -1.17 25.12 -22.66
CA PHE A 54 -0.13 24.09 -22.56
C PHE A 54 -0.62 22.79 -23.19
N SER A 55 0.35 21.98 -23.61
CA SER A 55 0.12 20.60 -24.03
C SER A 55 0.87 19.69 -23.07
N LEU A 56 0.20 18.66 -22.57
CA LEU A 56 0.78 17.74 -21.61
C LEU A 56 0.65 16.31 -22.10
N ASP A 57 1.80 15.65 -22.24
CA ASP A 57 1.84 14.24 -22.62
C ASP A 57 1.86 13.35 -21.37
N PHE A 58 0.79 12.56 -21.21
CA PHE A 58 0.66 11.60 -20.13
C PHE A 58 1.30 10.24 -20.43
N SER A 59 1.85 10.02 -21.63
CA SER A 59 2.39 8.71 -22.06
C SER A 59 3.43 8.15 -21.08
N THR A 60 4.36 8.99 -20.63
CA THR A 60 5.41 8.60 -19.68
C THR A 60 4.82 8.27 -18.32
N TYR A 61 3.86 9.07 -17.83
CA TYR A 61 3.22 8.83 -16.54
C TYR A 61 2.38 7.55 -16.55
N ASN A 62 1.64 7.30 -17.64
CA ASN A 62 0.79 6.11 -17.81
C ASN A 62 1.59 4.80 -17.84
N LYS A 63 2.89 4.84 -18.13
CA LYS A 63 3.77 3.67 -18.01
C LYS A 63 3.97 3.23 -16.56
N TYR A 64 3.96 4.17 -15.62
CA TYR A 64 4.23 3.94 -14.21
C TYR A 64 2.98 4.02 -13.33
N PHE A 65 1.86 4.44 -13.91
CA PHE A 65 0.59 4.59 -13.23
C PHE A 65 -0.48 3.77 -13.92
N ASN A 66 -1.03 2.78 -13.20
CA ASN A 66 -2.13 1.96 -13.69
C ASN A 66 -3.46 2.67 -13.40
N ARG A 67 -4.18 3.00 -14.48
CA ARG A 67 -5.46 3.72 -14.41
C ARG A 67 -6.59 2.88 -13.80
N GLU A 68 -6.56 1.56 -13.98
CA GLU A 68 -7.62 0.66 -13.49
C GLU A 68 -7.51 0.47 -11.99
N THR A 69 -6.28 0.29 -11.49
CA THR A 69 -6.02 0.09 -10.06
C THR A 69 -5.82 1.40 -9.29
N ASN A 70 -5.71 2.54 -9.99
CA ASN A 70 -5.44 3.86 -9.43
C ASN A 70 -4.15 3.88 -8.55
N LYS A 71 -3.18 3.04 -8.92
CA LYS A 71 -1.91 2.82 -8.20
C LYS A 71 -0.72 3.03 -9.12
N THR A 72 0.41 3.40 -8.52
CA THR A 72 1.70 3.35 -9.23
C THR A 72 2.24 1.93 -9.23
N VAL A 73 3.09 1.60 -10.20
CA VAL A 73 3.75 0.29 -10.30
C VAL A 73 4.50 -0.06 -9.00
N ASN A 74 5.13 0.93 -8.37
CA ASN A 74 5.82 0.72 -7.08
C ASN A 74 4.86 0.37 -5.94
N GLN A 75 3.67 0.97 -5.93
CA GLN A 75 2.67 0.70 -4.91
C GLN A 75 2.07 -0.69 -5.10
N GLU A 76 1.81 -1.09 -6.34
CA GLU A 76 1.37 -2.44 -6.68
C GLU A 76 2.42 -3.50 -6.31
N ALA A 77 3.70 -3.23 -6.57
CA ALA A 77 4.79 -4.10 -6.15
C ALA A 77 4.89 -4.24 -4.62
N TYR A 78 4.75 -3.14 -3.88
CA TYR A 78 4.75 -3.15 -2.41
C TYR A 78 3.58 -3.95 -1.84
N ASP A 79 2.37 -3.73 -2.37
CA ASP A 79 1.18 -4.45 -1.94
C ASP A 79 1.36 -5.96 -2.18
N ASN A 80 1.88 -6.35 -3.35
CA ASN A 80 2.13 -7.76 -3.67
C ASN A 80 3.16 -8.41 -2.74
N VAL A 81 4.23 -7.70 -2.36
CA VAL A 81 5.24 -8.22 -1.42
C VAL A 81 4.64 -8.38 -0.02
N MET A 82 3.85 -7.43 0.46
CA MET A 82 3.21 -7.56 1.77
C MET A 82 2.22 -8.72 1.83
N MET A 83 1.51 -8.99 0.73
CA MET A 83 0.61 -10.14 0.61
C MET A 83 1.37 -11.48 0.56
N MET A 84 2.63 -11.51 0.14
CA MET A 84 3.49 -12.71 0.20
C MET A 84 4.08 -12.95 1.60
N VAL A 85 4.29 -11.88 2.38
CA VAL A 85 4.80 -11.99 3.77
C VAL A 85 3.71 -12.50 4.71
N ASP A 86 2.44 -12.29 4.35
CA ASP A 86 1.28 -12.73 5.12
C ASP A 86 0.84 -14.18 4.78
N GLU A 87 1.65 -14.94 4.04
CA GLU A 87 1.45 -16.39 3.96
C GLU A 87 1.50 -16.95 5.38
N PRO A 88 0.45 -17.65 5.85
CA PRO A 88 0.47 -18.22 7.18
C PRO A 88 1.61 -19.22 7.21
N HIS A 89 2.66 -18.91 7.97
CA HIS A 89 3.55 -19.94 8.45
C HIS A 89 2.66 -20.99 9.09
N ASP A 90 2.59 -22.14 8.42
CA ASP A 90 2.01 -23.36 8.93
C ASP A 90 2.94 -23.81 10.07
N ASP A 91 2.88 -23.07 11.19
CA ASP A 91 3.42 -23.42 12.48
C ASP A 91 2.62 -24.65 12.90
N SER A 92 2.98 -25.78 12.30
CA SER A 92 2.30 -27.03 12.47
C SER A 92 2.27 -27.33 13.96
N ILE A 93 1.10 -27.15 14.58
CA ILE A 93 0.86 -27.43 16.00
C ILE A 93 0.92 -28.96 16.23
N ILE A 94 0.81 -29.74 15.15
CA ILE A 94 0.80 -31.20 15.12
C ILE A 94 2.04 -31.82 15.78
N PRO A 95 3.30 -31.47 15.43
CA PRO A 95 4.48 -32.01 16.11
C PRO A 95 4.51 -31.72 17.61
N ARG A 96 4.02 -30.56 18.06
CA ARG A 96 3.98 -30.22 19.50
C ARG A 96 2.98 -31.09 20.26
N ILE A 97 1.80 -31.35 19.67
CA ILE A 97 0.79 -32.23 20.28
C ILE A 97 1.30 -33.68 20.38
N ILE A 98 2.01 -34.18 19.35
CA ILE A 98 2.56 -35.54 19.34
C ILE A 98 3.60 -35.72 20.46
N ILE A 99 4.49 -34.74 20.68
CA ILE A 99 5.51 -34.80 21.73
C ILE A 99 4.87 -34.83 23.13
N ILE A 100 3.84 -34.01 23.37
CA ILE A 100 3.15 -33.98 24.66
C ILE A 100 2.41 -35.31 24.91
N ALA A 101 1.71 -35.84 23.91
CA ALA A 101 0.98 -37.09 24.02
C ALA A 101 1.91 -38.28 24.30
N THR A 102 3.05 -38.36 23.61
CA THR A 102 4.05 -39.42 23.82
C THR A 102 4.73 -39.34 25.18
N GLY A 103 5.05 -38.14 25.66
CA GLY A 103 5.59 -37.93 27.00
C GLY A 103 4.64 -38.38 28.12
N LEU A 104 3.35 -38.06 28.00
CA LEU A 104 2.33 -38.50 28.96
C LEU A 104 2.17 -40.02 28.99
N LEU A 105 2.17 -40.68 27.83
CA LEU A 105 2.05 -42.13 27.72
C LEU A 105 3.23 -42.84 28.40
N LEU A 106 4.46 -42.37 28.16
CA LEU A 106 5.66 -42.91 28.79
C LEU A 106 5.65 -42.75 30.31
N SER A 107 5.23 -41.58 30.81
CA SER A 107 5.09 -41.33 32.24
C SER A 107 4.05 -42.26 32.89
N LEU A 108 2.93 -42.50 32.21
CA LEU A 108 1.88 -43.39 32.73
C LEU A 108 2.36 -44.85 32.76
N CYS A 109 3.02 -45.32 31.70
CA CYS A 109 3.62 -46.65 31.65
C CYS A 109 4.68 -46.84 32.75
N GLY A 110 5.55 -45.84 32.96
CA GLY A 110 6.54 -45.87 34.04
C GLY A 110 5.90 -45.98 35.42
N LEU A 111 4.82 -45.25 35.67
CA LEU A 111 4.10 -45.28 36.93
C LEU A 111 3.40 -46.63 37.18
N ILE A 112 2.80 -47.22 36.14
CA ILE A 112 2.20 -48.56 36.22
C ILE A 112 3.28 -49.61 36.55
N LEU A 113 4.43 -49.58 35.86
CA LEU A 113 5.52 -50.53 36.11
C LEU A 113 6.12 -50.38 37.51
N LEU A 114 6.18 -49.15 38.05
CA LEU A 114 6.64 -48.89 39.41
C LEU A 114 5.67 -49.43 40.46
N VAL A 115 4.36 -49.25 40.26
CA VAL A 115 3.32 -49.82 41.14
C VAL A 115 3.33 -51.35 41.08
N MET A 116 3.57 -51.95 39.91
CA MET A 116 3.65 -53.40 39.76
C MET A 116 4.89 -54.02 40.42
N ASN A 117 6.01 -53.29 40.50
CA ASN A 117 7.25 -53.74 41.15
C ASN A 117 7.32 -53.42 42.65
N LEU A 118 6.35 -52.69 43.22
CA LEU A 118 6.28 -52.40 44.66
C LEU A 118 5.56 -53.48 45.48
N LYS A 119 5.46 -54.71 44.95
CA LYS A 119 4.78 -55.86 45.56
C LYS A 119 5.77 -56.90 46.07
#